data_AF-A0A7W9A4R6-F1
#
_entry.id   AF-A0A7W9A4R6-F1
#
_cell.length_a   1.000
_cell.length_b   1.000
_cell.length_c   1.000
_cell.angle_alpha   90.00
_cell.angle_beta   90.00
_cell.angle_gamma   90.00
#
_symmetry.space_group_name_H-M   'P 1'
#
loop_
_entity.id
_entity.type
_entity.pdbx_description
1 polymer ?
#
loop_
_entity_poly.entity_id
_entity_poly.type
_entity_poly.pdbx_seq_one_letter_code
_entity_poly.pdbx_strand_id
1 'polypeptide(L)'
;MGVTALDKPAGRWCTHFKKAQGCRIYDDRPADCRIFNCLWLLTEALDADWKPSVCGFVLHSEAGGGRLIVECDPARPHDWRRAPYQATLERWAGQGQEVLVMTGRAGLRLLPDGQTRPVRRAG
;
A
#
# COMPACT_ATOMS: atom_id res chain seq x y z
N MET A 1 3.41 2.54 -7.19
CA MET A 1 4.72 3.22 -7.19
C MET A 1 5.41 3.08 -8.55
N GLY A 2 6.04 4.15 -9.05
CA GLY A 2 6.96 4.11 -10.20
C GLY A 2 8.41 4.01 -9.72
N VAL A 3 9.36 3.77 -10.63
CA VAL A 3 10.80 3.74 -10.32
C VAL A 3 11.52 4.49 -11.44
N THR A 4 12.00 5.70 -11.14
CA THR A 4 12.60 6.61 -12.12
C THR A 4 13.87 6.02 -12.73
N ALA A 5 14.76 5.45 -11.92
CA ALA A 5 16.01 4.85 -12.39
C ALA A 5 15.83 3.64 -13.34
N LEU A 6 14.62 3.12 -13.49
CA LEU A 6 14.28 2.02 -14.41
C LEU A 6 13.29 2.44 -15.50
N ASP A 7 13.00 3.74 -15.62
CA ASP A 7 11.92 4.28 -16.47
C ASP A 7 10.59 3.53 -16.29
N LYS A 8 10.34 3.06 -15.07
CA LYS A 8 9.18 2.22 -14.75
C LYS A 8 8.03 3.14 -14.31
N PRO A 9 6.97 3.29 -15.12
CA PRO A 9 5.81 4.10 -14.72
C PRO A 9 5.04 3.44 -13.57
N ALA A 10 4.39 4.28 -12.77
CA ALA A 10 3.51 3.83 -11.69
C ALA A 10 2.34 2.99 -12.24
N GLY A 11 2.01 1.90 -11.56
CA GLY A 11 0.88 1.04 -11.91
C GLY A 11 1.15 0.07 -13.08
N ARG A 12 2.36 0.04 -13.64
CA ARG A 12 2.79 -1.00 -14.59
C ARG A 12 3.65 -2.03 -13.89
N TRP A 13 3.70 -3.26 -14.42
CA TRP A 13 4.65 -4.28 -13.97
C TRP A 13 6.08 -3.85 -14.26
N CYS A 14 7.02 -4.21 -13.38
CA CYS A 14 8.44 -3.99 -13.63
C CYS A 14 8.91 -5.02 -14.67
N THR A 15 9.69 -4.62 -15.66
CA THR A 15 10.26 -5.52 -16.68
C THR A 15 11.21 -6.57 -16.10
N HIS A 16 11.84 -6.26 -14.95
CA HIS A 16 12.69 -7.18 -14.21
C HIS A 16 11.91 -8.18 -13.35
N PHE A 17 10.60 -8.00 -13.14
CA PHE A 17 9.79 -8.99 -12.45
C PHE A 17 9.59 -10.24 -13.33
N LYS A 18 9.68 -11.41 -12.71
CA LYS A 18 9.30 -12.68 -13.31
C LYS A 18 8.45 -13.48 -12.33
N LYS A 19 7.30 -13.97 -12.81
CA LYS A 19 6.40 -14.80 -12.02
C LYS A 19 7.18 -16.00 -11.43
N ALA A 20 6.93 -16.29 -10.15
CA ALA A 20 7.62 -17.31 -9.36
C ALA A 20 9.14 -17.11 -9.11
N GLN A 21 9.77 -16.05 -9.65
CA GLN A 21 11.20 -15.76 -9.43
C GLN A 21 11.44 -14.39 -8.78
N GLY A 22 10.44 -13.51 -8.76
CA GLY A 22 10.59 -12.18 -8.17
C GLY A 22 11.37 -11.22 -9.07
N CYS A 23 12.18 -10.35 -8.47
CA CYS A 23 13.00 -9.38 -9.20
C CYS A 23 14.30 -10.04 -9.69
N ARG A 24 14.55 -10.05 -11.01
CA ARG A 24 15.76 -10.63 -11.59
C ARG A 24 17.06 -9.85 -11.30
N ILE A 25 16.94 -8.60 -10.86
CA ILE A 25 18.07 -7.74 -10.47
C ILE A 25 17.99 -7.39 -8.99
N TYR A 26 17.52 -8.31 -8.15
CA TYR A 26 17.22 -7.98 -6.75
C TYR A 26 18.45 -7.39 -6.05
N ASP A 27 19.61 -8.00 -6.19
CA ASP A 27 20.85 -7.54 -5.55
C ASP A 27 21.34 -6.20 -6.09
N ASP A 28 21.03 -5.87 -7.34
CA ASP A 28 21.40 -4.64 -8.05
C ASP A 28 20.27 -3.60 -8.11
N ARG A 29 19.16 -3.83 -7.39
CA ARG A 29 17.97 -2.98 -7.48
C ARG A 29 18.30 -1.52 -7.12
N PRO A 30 17.72 -0.51 -7.82
CA PRO A 30 17.97 0.89 -7.52
C PRO A 30 17.52 1.31 -6.13
N ALA A 31 17.99 2.47 -5.67
CA ALA A 31 17.67 3.01 -4.34
C ALA A 31 16.16 3.06 -4.08
N ASP A 32 15.36 3.55 -5.04
CA ASP A 32 13.89 3.61 -4.94
C ASP A 32 13.27 2.23 -4.61
N CYS A 33 13.82 1.16 -5.19
CA CYS A 33 13.38 -0.21 -4.90
C CYS A 33 13.87 -0.74 -3.55
N ARG A 34 14.97 -0.21 -2.99
CA ARG A 34 15.52 -0.64 -1.69
C ARG A 34 14.83 0.01 -0.52
N ILE A 35 14.43 1.28 -0.66
CA ILE A 35 13.83 2.05 0.43
C ILE A 35 12.39 1.62 0.72
N PHE A 36 11.71 1.05 -0.26
CA PHE A 36 10.34 0.58 -0.06
C PHE A 36 10.32 -0.70 0.78
N ASN A 37 9.54 -0.67 1.86
CA ASN A 37 9.14 -1.84 2.63
C ASN A 37 7.66 -1.73 2.95
N CYS A 38 6.92 -2.84 2.83
CA CYS A 38 5.54 -2.90 3.30
C CYS A 38 5.54 -2.75 4.83
N LEU A 39 4.60 -2.00 5.39
CA LEU A 39 4.46 -1.81 6.84
C LEU A 39 4.37 -3.15 7.58
N TRP A 40 3.72 -4.15 7.00
CA TRP A 40 3.65 -5.52 7.56
C TRP A 40 5.04 -6.14 7.82
N LEU A 41 6.06 -5.81 7.02
CA LEU A 41 7.44 -6.28 7.25
C LEU A 41 8.18 -5.47 8.33
N LEU A 42 7.66 -4.28 8.67
CA LEU A 42 8.34 -3.31 9.53
C LEU A 42 7.80 -3.29 10.96
N THR A 43 6.69 -3.98 11.25
CA THR A 43 6.07 -3.99 12.57
C THR A 43 5.51 -5.35 12.92
N GLU A 44 5.63 -5.72 14.19
CA GLU A 44 5.02 -6.92 14.77
C GLU A 44 3.54 -6.71 15.14
N ALA A 45 3.04 -5.48 15.04
CA ALA A 45 1.64 -5.16 15.34
C ALA A 45 0.64 -5.72 14.30
N LEU A 46 1.13 -6.25 13.18
CA LEU A 46 0.33 -6.81 12.10
C LEU A 46 0.62 -8.30 11.96
N ASP A 47 -0.39 -9.12 12.23
CA ASP A 47 -0.30 -10.57 12.16
C ASP A 47 -0.26 -11.10 10.71
N ALA A 48 -0.39 -12.42 10.56
CA ALA A 48 -0.34 -13.09 9.26
C ALA A 48 -1.50 -12.73 8.33
N ASP A 49 -2.64 -12.27 8.84
CA ASP A 49 -3.79 -11.90 8.01
C ASP A 49 -3.47 -10.64 7.19
N TRP A 50 -2.61 -9.76 7.70
CA TRP A 50 -2.17 -8.54 7.02
C TRP A 50 -1.10 -8.75 5.95
N LYS A 51 -0.60 -9.99 5.79
CA LYS A 51 0.35 -10.30 4.73
C LYS A 51 -0.28 -9.97 3.36
N PRO A 52 0.41 -9.27 2.43
CA PRO A 52 -0.21 -8.82 1.18
C PRO A 52 -0.84 -9.91 0.31
N SER A 53 -0.28 -11.13 0.35
CA SER A 53 -0.84 -12.28 -0.35
C SER A 53 -2.19 -12.76 0.22
N VAL A 54 -2.50 -12.39 1.46
CA VAL A 54 -3.74 -12.73 2.19
C VAL A 54 -4.73 -11.58 2.10
N CYS A 55 -4.33 -10.36 2.51
CA CYS A 55 -5.22 -9.21 2.61
C CYS A 55 -5.52 -8.52 1.27
N GLY A 56 -4.72 -8.75 0.22
CA GLY A 56 -4.95 -8.17 -1.10
C GLY A 56 -4.53 -6.71 -1.26
N PHE A 57 -3.77 -6.15 -0.31
CA PHE A 57 -3.22 -4.81 -0.39
C PHE A 57 -1.82 -4.73 0.24
N VAL A 58 -1.08 -3.67 -0.06
CA VAL A 58 0.14 -3.31 0.67
C VAL A 58 -0.07 -2.03 1.46
N LEU A 59 0.62 -1.93 2.60
CA LEU A 59 0.59 -0.77 3.48
C LEU A 59 1.94 -0.08 3.43
N HIS A 60 1.98 1.23 3.36
CA HIS A 60 3.21 2.00 3.56
C HIS A 60 2.91 3.36 4.19
N SER A 61 3.89 3.89 4.91
CA SER A 61 3.75 5.15 5.63
C SER A 61 4.44 6.29 4.87
N GLU A 62 3.78 7.43 4.81
CA GLU A 62 4.29 8.70 4.30
C GLU A 62 4.29 9.75 5.43
N ALA A 63 4.88 10.92 5.17
CA ALA A 63 4.86 12.07 6.09
C ALA A 63 5.31 11.72 7.52
N GLY A 64 6.39 10.94 7.65
CA GLY A 64 6.94 10.53 8.94
C GLY A 64 6.01 9.62 9.76
N GLY A 65 5.08 8.90 9.13
CA GLY A 65 4.10 8.05 9.80
C GLY A 65 2.73 8.69 9.99
N GLY A 66 2.61 10.00 9.81
CA GLY A 66 1.33 10.71 9.93
C GLY A 66 0.30 10.31 8.86
N ARG A 67 0.74 9.71 7.76
CA ARG A 67 -0.11 9.19 6.69
C ARG A 67 0.17 7.73 6.42
N LEU A 68 -0.88 6.93 6.40
CA LEU A 68 -0.88 5.56 5.93
C LEU A 68 -1.53 5.47 4.55
N ILE A 69 -0.83 4.83 3.61
CA ILE A 69 -1.36 4.47 2.30
C ILE A 69 -1.66 2.97 2.27
N VAL A 70 -2.92 2.63 1.96
CA VAL A 70 -3.38 1.27 1.67
C VAL A 70 -3.50 1.12 0.17
N GLU A 71 -2.56 0.45 -0.48
CA GLU A 71 -2.58 0.22 -1.93
C GLU A 71 -3.32 -1.08 -2.23
N CYS A 72 -4.57 -0.98 -2.63
CA CYS A 72 -5.37 -2.14 -3.01
C CYS A 72 -4.99 -2.66 -4.39
N ASP A 73 -5.01 -3.98 -4.51
CA ASP A 73 -5.02 -4.66 -5.80
C ASP A 73 -6.26 -4.22 -6.62
N PRO A 74 -6.10 -3.71 -7.85
CA PRO A 74 -7.24 -3.31 -8.69
C PRO A 74 -8.24 -4.43 -8.99
N ALA A 75 -7.82 -5.70 -8.91
CA ALA A 75 -8.74 -6.84 -9.04
C ALA A 75 -9.56 -7.08 -7.76
N ARG A 76 -9.13 -6.53 -6.62
CA ARG A 76 -9.73 -6.71 -5.30
C ARG A 76 -9.80 -5.37 -4.52
N PRO A 77 -10.43 -4.32 -5.08
CA PRO A 77 -10.37 -2.95 -4.53
C PRO A 77 -11.14 -2.77 -3.21
N HIS A 78 -11.88 -3.80 -2.77
CA HIS A 78 -12.72 -3.76 -1.59
C HIS A 78 -12.24 -4.67 -0.45
N ASP A 79 -11.14 -5.42 -0.62
CA ASP A 79 -10.67 -6.37 0.40
C ASP A 79 -10.34 -5.69 1.74
N TRP A 80 -9.95 -4.40 1.72
CA TRP A 80 -9.72 -3.61 2.93
C TRP A 80 -10.96 -3.46 3.83
N ARG A 81 -12.18 -3.70 3.31
CA ARG A 81 -13.42 -3.67 4.09
C ARG A 81 -13.64 -4.93 4.93
N ARG A 82 -12.92 -6.01 4.63
CA ARG A 82 -13.08 -7.28 5.35
C ARG A 82 -12.50 -7.15 6.76
N ALA A 83 -13.05 -7.92 7.69
CA ALA A 83 -12.43 -8.09 8.99
C ALA A 83 -11.08 -8.81 8.85
N PRO A 84 -10.05 -8.43 9.64
CA PRO A 84 -10.06 -7.40 10.70
C PRO A 84 -9.68 -5.98 10.22
N TYR A 85 -9.52 -5.79 8.91
CA TYR A 85 -8.82 -4.63 8.34
C TYR A 85 -9.59 -3.33 8.54
N GLN A 86 -10.88 -3.29 8.19
CA GLN A 86 -11.66 -2.06 8.22
C GLN A 86 -11.64 -1.40 9.61
N ALA A 87 -12.02 -2.16 10.64
CA ALA A 87 -12.07 -1.66 12.02
C ALA A 87 -10.69 -1.19 12.52
N THR A 88 -9.61 -1.83 12.07
CA THR A 88 -8.24 -1.40 12.42
C THR A 88 -7.85 -0.11 11.72
N LEU A 89 -8.16 0.02 10.43
CA LEU A 89 -7.89 1.23 9.66
C LEU A 89 -8.71 2.42 10.19
N GLU A 90 -9.98 2.21 10.54
CA GLU A 90 -10.84 3.22 11.18
C GLU A 90 -10.29 3.64 12.55
N ARG A 91 -9.82 2.67 13.36
CA ARG A 91 -9.18 2.97 14.66
C ARG A 91 -7.95 3.86 14.48
N TRP A 92 -7.07 3.57 13.52
CA TRP A 92 -5.91 4.42 13.24
C TRP A 92 -6.30 5.81 12.75
N ALA A 93 -7.34 5.91 11.92
CA ALA A 93 -7.90 7.20 11.53
C ALA A 93 -8.41 7.98 12.76
N GLY A 94 -9.09 7.31 13.69
CA GLY A 94 -9.55 7.89 14.96
C GLY A 94 -8.43 8.32 15.91
N GLN A 95 -7.23 7.77 15.75
CA GLN A 95 -6.03 8.16 16.49
C GLN A 95 -5.27 9.32 15.83
N GLY A 96 -5.83 9.92 14.77
CA GLY A 96 -5.27 11.09 14.10
C GLY A 96 -4.34 10.77 12.92
N GLN A 97 -4.15 9.49 12.57
CA GLN A 97 -3.40 9.10 11.38
C GLN A 97 -4.24 9.32 10.12
N GLU A 98 -3.69 9.95 9.08
CA GLU A 98 -4.39 10.08 7.81
C GLU A 98 -4.36 8.74 7.06
N VAL A 99 -5.51 8.11 6.85
CA VAL A 99 -5.60 6.82 6.15
C VAL A 99 -6.17 7.01 4.76
N LEU A 100 -5.37 6.72 3.74
CA LEU A 100 -5.77 6.77 2.33
C LEU A 100 -5.78 5.37 1.72
N VAL A 101 -6.95 4.95 1.25
CA VAL A 101 -7.14 3.69 0.53
C VAL A 101 -7.12 3.96 -0.97
N MET A 102 -6.09 3.49 -1.65
CA MET A 102 -5.77 3.82 -3.04
C MET A 102 -5.95 2.62 -3.95
N THR A 103 -6.52 2.84 -5.13
CA THR A 103 -6.51 1.89 -6.26
C THR A 103 -6.01 2.64 -7.49
N GLY A 104 -4.73 2.47 -7.80
CA GLY A 104 -4.09 3.24 -8.88
C GLY A 104 -3.98 4.73 -8.55
N ARG A 105 -4.68 5.59 -9.32
CA ARG A 105 -4.65 7.06 -9.16
C ARG A 105 -5.81 7.62 -8.33
N ALA A 106 -6.87 6.84 -8.14
CA ALA A 106 -8.03 7.24 -7.36
C ALA A 106 -8.05 6.48 -6.03
N GLY A 107 -8.71 7.06 -5.04
CA GLY A 107 -8.84 6.43 -3.74
C GLY A 107 -9.85 7.12 -2.86
N LEU A 108 -9.83 6.72 -1.59
CA LEU A 108 -10.71 7.18 -0.54
C LEU A 108 -9.85 7.57 0.67
N ARG A 109 -10.10 8.74 1.24
CA ARG A 109 -9.71 9.03 2.62
C ARG A 109 -10.73 8.36 3.54
N LEU A 110 -10.25 7.50 4.43
CA LEU A 110 -11.07 6.88 5.46
C LEU A 110 -11.17 7.81 6.67
N LEU A 111 -12.39 8.00 7.18
CA LEU A 111 -12.68 8.77 8.37
C LEU A 111 -12.88 7.84 9.58
N PRO A 112 -12.73 8.34 10.82
CA PRO A 112 -12.87 7.53 12.04
C PRO A 112 -14.23 6.85 12.20
N ASP A 113 -15.28 7.40 11.60
CA ASP A 113 -16.66 6.90 11.64
C ASP A 113 -17.00 5.95 10.49
N GLY A 114 -15.99 5.51 9.74
CA GLY A 114 -16.13 4.63 8.57
C GLY A 114 -16.62 5.33 7.31
N GLN A 115 -16.95 6.62 7.36
CA GLN A 115 -17.23 7.40 6.17
C GLN A 115 -15.97 7.56 5.32
N THR A 116 -16.17 7.78 4.02
CA THR A 116 -15.06 7.95 3.08
C THR A 116 -15.22 9.19 2.23
N ARG A 117 -14.10 9.89 1.97
CA ARG A 117 -14.06 11.04 1.05
C ARG A 117 -13.18 10.71 -0.17
N PRO A 118 -13.62 10.96 -1.41
CA PRO A 118 -12.79 10.70 -2.59
C PRO A 118 -11.47 11.48 -2.56
N VAL A 119 -10.39 10.84 -3.00
CA VAL A 119 -9.07 11.46 -3.19
C VAL A 119 -8.45 11.02 -4.51
N ARG A 120 -7.49 11.80 -5.01
CA ARG A 120 -6.67 11.46 -6.18
C ARG A 120 -5.20 11.75 -5.89
N ARG A 121 -4.30 10.95 -6.46
CA ARG A 121 -2.87 11.30 -6.51
C ARG A 121 -2.69 12.55 -7.34
N ALA A 122 -1.77 13.43 -6.90
CA ALA A 122 -1.26 14.48 -7.76
C ALA A 122 -0.63 13.83 -9.00
N GLY A 123 -0.88 14.44 -10.17
CA GLY A 123 -0.41 13.95 -11.47
C GLY A 123 1.07 14.16 -11.67
#